data_AF-A0A924M9A6-F1
#
_entry.id   AF-A0A924M9A6-F1
#
_cell.length_a   1.000
_cell.length_b   1.000
_cell.length_c   1.000
_cell.angle_alpha   90.00
_cell.angle_beta   90.00
_cell.angle_gamma   90.00
#
_symmetry.space_group_name_H-M   'P 1'
#
loop_
_entity.id
_entity.type
_entity.pdbx_description
1 polymer ?
#
loop_
_entity_poly.entity_id
_entity_poly.type
_entity_poly.pdbx_seq_one_letter_code
_entity_poly.pdbx_strand_id
1 'polypeptide(L)' 'MEKIYVLKQNKFMYGPLTYLQIKAKGLRDSDQIWYEGMSDWLPATNIAEFKELVRTTNDKISSSSFFTRLFKF' A
#
# COMPACT_ATOMS: atom_id res chain seq x y z
N MET A 1 -8.26 -16.49 3.12
CA MET A 1 -7.06 -15.85 3.73
C MET A 1 -6.55 -14.87 2.71
N GLU A 2 -6.63 -13.57 2.98
CA GLU A 2 -6.18 -12.55 2.02
C GLU A 2 -4.65 -12.52 2.02
N LYS A 3 -4.04 -12.82 0.88
CA LYS A 3 -2.59 -12.72 0.70
C LYS A 3 -2.24 -11.28 0.33
N ILE A 4 -1.52 -10.61 1.21
CA ILE A 4 -1.12 -9.23 1.02
C ILE A 4 0.38 -9.20 0.73
N TYR A 5 0.76 -8.51 -0.34
CA TYR A 5 2.14 -8.31 -0.73
C TYR A 5 2.47 -6.84 -0.56
N VAL A 6 3.67 -6.56 -0.05
CA VAL A 6 4.16 -5.19 0.17
C VAL A 6 5.45 -5.00 -0.62
N LEU A 7 5.46 -4.05 -1.53
CA LEU A 7 6.61 -3.64 -2.31
C LEU A 7 7.22 -2.37 -1.69
N LYS A 8 8.48 -2.47 -1.28
CA LYS A 8 9.25 -1.31 -0.79
C LYS A 8 9.94 -0.58 -1.92
N GLN A 9 10.22 0.70 -1.73
CA GLN A 9 10.98 1.56 -2.67
C GLN A 9 12.27 0.92 -3.20
N ASN A 10 12.95 0.11 -2.38
CA ASN A 10 14.19 -0.55 -2.75
C ASN A 10 13.97 -1.82 -3.62
N LYS A 11 12.80 -1.95 -4.26
CA LYS A 11 12.35 -3.09 -5.08
C LYS A 11 12.28 -4.43 -4.34
N PHE A 12 12.29 -4.40 -3.01
CA PHE A 12 12.09 -5.59 -2.19
C PHE A 12 10.61 -5.81 -1.96
N MET A 13 10.12 -6.95 -2.43
CA MET A 13 8.76 -7.43 -2.20
C MET A 13 8.74 -8.36 -0.99
N TYR A 14 7.77 -8.18 -0.10
CA TYR A 14 7.49 -9.05 1.04
C TYR A 14 6.08 -9.61 0.91
N GLY A 15 5.93 -10.92 0.97
CA GLY A 15 4.61 -11.54 0.98
C GLY A 15 4.66 -13.05 0.79
N PRO A 16 3.53 -13.74 1.01
CA PRO A 16 2.25 -13.21 1.47
C PRO A 16 2.24 -12.92 2.98
N LEU A 17 1.77 -11.73 3.36
CA LEU A 17 1.61 -11.26 4.73
C LEU A 17 0.13 -11.11 5.08
N THR A 18 -0.18 -11.21 6.36
CA THR A 18 -1.52 -10.91 6.90
C THR A 18 -1.58 -9.45 7.38
N TYR A 19 -2.77 -8.86 7.42
CA TYR A 19 -3.00 -7.51 7.97
C TYR A 19 -2.30 -7.28 9.33
N LEU A 20 -2.40 -8.25 10.26
CA LEU A 20 -1.75 -8.18 11.57
C LEU A 20 -0.22 -8.07 11.49
N GLN A 21 0.41 -8.77 10.55
CA GLN A 21 1.86 -8.71 10.36
C GLN A 21 2.29 -7.36 9.79
N ILE A 22 1.50 -6.81 8.87
CA ILE A 22 1.72 -5.49 8.30
C ILE A 22 1.57 -4.42 9.38
N LYS A 23 0.54 -4.53 10.23
CA LYS A 23 0.33 -3.68 11.40
C LYS A 23 1.51 -3.73 12.37
N ALA A 24 2.05 -4.91 12.66
CA ALA A 24 3.20 -5.06 13.55
C ALA A 24 4.49 -4.48 12.96
N LYS A 25 4.71 -4.65 11.66
CA LYS A 25 5.92 -4.18 10.95
C LYS A 25 5.88 -2.67 10.69
N GLY A 26 4.69 -2.11 10.50
CA GLY A 26 4.48 -0.75 10.04
C GLY A 26 4.79 -0.59 8.55
N LEU A 27 4.10 0.35 7.92
CA LEU A 27 4.29 0.69 6.51
C LEU A 27 4.86 2.09 6.36
N ARG A 28 5.58 2.31 5.27
CA ARG A 28 5.92 3.65 4.80
C ARG A 28 4.86 4.12 3.81
N ASP A 29 4.75 5.45 3.71
CA ASP A 29 3.94 6.17 2.73
C ASP A 29 4.25 5.80 1.27
N SER A 30 5.52 5.47 1.04
CA SER A 30 6.08 5.08 -0.24
C SER A 30 6.02 3.58 -0.51
N ASP A 31 5.54 2.77 0.45
CA ASP A 31 5.33 1.35 0.24
C ASP A 31 4.05 1.13 -0.59
N GLN A 32 4.12 0.21 -1.53
CA GLN A 32 2.95 -0.22 -2.31
C GLN A 32 2.46 -1.57 -1.79
N ILE A 33 1.15 -1.77 -1.86
CA ILE A 33 0.44 -2.93 -1.37
C ILE A 33 -0.34 -3.52 -2.52
N TRP A 34 -0.27 -4.83 -2.64
CA TRP A 34 -1.05 -5.59 -3.60
C TRP A 34 -1.77 -6.73 -2.89
N TYR A 35 -3.03 -6.93 -3.28
CA TYR A 35 -3.87 -7.99 -2.78
C TYR A 35 -4.12 -9.01 -3.88
N GLU A 36 -4.22 -10.27 -3.47
CA GLU A 36 -4.69 -11.33 -4.36
C GLU A 36 -6.09 -10.98 -4.91
N GLY A 37 -6.19 -10.72 -6.22
CA GLY A 37 -7.41 -10.29 -6.90
C GLY A 37 -7.42 -8.82 -7.34
N MET A 38 -6.41 -8.04 -6.98
CA MET A 38 -6.24 -6.66 -7.42
C MET A 38 -5.47 -6.61 -8.76
N SER A 39 -5.85 -5.70 -9.66
CA SER A 39 -5.18 -5.55 -10.95
C SER A 39 -3.76 -5.00 -10.81
N ASP A 40 -3.54 -4.08 -9.86
CA ASP A 40 -2.31 -3.29 -9.75
C ASP A 40 -1.91 -3.02 -8.30
N TRP A 41 -0.65 -2.66 -8.10
CA TRP A 41 -0.10 -2.24 -6.81
C TRP A 41 -0.67 -0.88 -6.41
N LEU A 42 -1.29 -0.81 -5.24
CA LEU A 42 -1.82 0.43 -4.67
C LEU A 42 -0.91 0.97 -3.57
N PRO A 43 -0.65 2.29 -3.49
CA PRO A 43 0.06 2.89 -2.37
C PRO A 43 -0.63 2.56 -1.04
N ALA A 44 0.16 2.26 -0.01
CA ALA A 44 -0.34 2.01 1.34
C ALA A 44 -1.22 3.15 1.88
N THR A 45 -0.92 4.38 1.48
CA THR A 45 -1.65 5.60 1.85
C THR A 45 -3.07 5.66 1.26
N ASN A 46 -3.34 4.96 0.16
CA ASN A 46 -4.64 4.98 -0.54
C ASN A 46 -5.65 4.00 0.08
N ILE A 47 -5.17 3.03 0.86
CA ILE A 47 -6.02 2.03 1.51
C ILE A 47 -6.32 2.54 2.92
N ALA A 48 -7.59 2.85 3.20
CA ALA A 48 -8.01 3.40 4.48
C ALA A 48 -7.54 2.53 5.68
N GLU A 49 -7.56 1.21 5.52
CA GLU A 49 -7.13 0.24 6.56
C GLU A 49 -5.63 0.31 6.88
N PHE A 50 -4.82 0.73 5.91
CA PHE A 50 -3.37 0.88 6.06
C PHE A 50 -2.95 2.31 6.32
N LYS A 51 -3.81 3.30 6.06
CA LYS A 51 -3.57 4.71 6.32
C LYS A 51 -3.17 4.97 7.78
N GLU A 52 -3.79 4.25 8.72
CA GLU A 52 -3.46 4.33 10.16
C GLU A 52 -2.14 3.61 10.51
N LEU A 53 -1.70 2.68 9.65
CA LEU A 53 -0.47 1.89 9.83
C LEU A 53 0.73 2.52 9.14
N VAL A 54 0.49 3.45 8.21
CA VAL A 54 1.50 4.25 7.54
C VAL A 54 2.01 5.29 8.52
N ARG A 55 3.29 5.16 8.90
CA ARG A 55 3.96 6.16 9.75
C ARG A 55 4.25 7.41 8.92
N THR A 56 3.28 8.31 8.86
CA THR A 56 3.45 9.64 8.27
C THR A 56 4.43 10.44 9.13
N THR A 57 5.61 10.68 8.59
CA THR A 57 6.37 11.87 8.97
C THR A 57 5.70 13.03 8.24
N ASN A 58 4.96 13.83 8.99
CA ASN A 58 4.38 15.12 8.61
C ASN A 58 2.99 15.12 7.94
N ASP A 59 2.03 15.51 8.77
CA ASP A 59 0.82 16.28 8.50
C ASP A 59 0.74 16.93 7.09
N LYS A 60 -0.43 16.78 6.45
CA LYS A 60 -0.87 17.39 5.17
C LYS A 60 -0.28 16.75 3.90
N ILE A 61 -1.09 15.96 3.19
CA ILE A 61 -1.40 16.13 1.76
C ILE A 61 -2.59 15.23 1.39
N SER A 62 -3.68 15.91 1.06
CA SER A 62 -4.78 15.43 0.22
C SER A 62 -4.34 15.52 -1.25
N SER A 63 -4.33 14.40 -1.97
CA SER A 63 -4.56 14.28 -3.43
C SER A 63 -4.41 12.78 -3.77
N SER A 64 -5.43 12.00 -4.13
CA SER A 64 -6.38 12.18 -5.25
C SER A 64 -5.69 12.70 -6.51
N SER A 65 -4.82 11.91 -7.14
CA SER A 65 -4.36 12.10 -8.55
C SER A 65 -3.45 11.01 -9.14
N PHE A 66 -3.46 9.76 -8.67
CA PHE A 66 -2.50 8.73 -9.19
C PHE A 66 -3.11 7.49 -9.86
N PHE A 67 -4.42 7.38 -10.04
CA PHE A 67 -5.00 6.26 -10.79
C PHE A 67 -5.86 6.68 -11.99
N THR A 68 -5.95 7.97 -12.31
CA THR A 68 -6.80 8.46 -13.41
C THR A 68 -6.28 8.15 -14.81
N ARG A 69 -5.30 7.25 -14.98
CA ARG A 69 -4.72 6.98 -16.31
C ARG A 69 -4.31 5.54 -16.66
N LEU A 70 -4.61 4.52 -15.84
CA LEU A 70 -4.17 3.14 -16.16
C LEU A 70 -5.24 2.18 -16.73
N PHE A 71 -6.51 2.58 -16.86
CA PHE A 71 -7.50 1.81 -17.62
C PHE A 71 -8.02 2.62 -18.81
N LYS A 72 -7.19 2.74 -19.84
CA LYS A 72 -7.69 3.02 -21.18
C LYS A 72 -7.24 1.85 -22.06
N PHE A 73 -8.23 1.07 -22.46
CA PHE A 73 -8.20 -0.04 -23.41
C PHE A 73 -7.28 0.21 -24.60
#